data_AF-A0A2U1QSQ6-F1
#
_entry.id   AF-A0A2U1QSQ6-F1
#
_cell.length_a   1.000
_cell.length_b   1.000
_cell.length_c   1.000
_cell.angle_alpha   90.00
_cell.angle_beta   90.00
_cell.angle_gamma   90.00
#
_symmetry.space_group_name_H-M   'P 1'
#
loop_
_entity.id
_entity.type
_entity.pdbx_description
1 polymer ?
#
loop_
_entity_poly.entity_id
_entity_poly.type
_entity_poly.pdbx_seq_one_letter_code
_entity_poly.pdbx_strand_id
1 'polypeptide(L)'
;MKHLSLIIILLSINSNQKTDKLIGRYNYLIEDSNTYLLKDKITFKDSVFVFDNKYMPKGKISYGNTILLENFINTDLIISIPKDQIAKDTILFYMHDKQSSAANYLDVVTGKGKLIRIK
;
A
#
# COMPACT_ATOMS: atom_id res chain seq x y z
N MET A 1 -17.26 39.51 17.16
CA MET A 1 -17.19 38.53 16.05
C MET A 1 -15.76 38.34 15.53
N LYS A 2 -14.78 38.05 16.40
CA LYS A 2 -13.38 37.79 15.98
C LYS A 2 -12.89 36.38 16.35
N HIS A 3 -13.58 35.69 17.26
CA HIS A 3 -13.18 34.36 17.73
C HIS A 3 -13.80 33.20 16.92
N LEU A 4 -14.91 33.44 16.20
CA LEU A 4 -15.54 32.39 15.37
C LEU A 4 -14.68 32.00 14.16
N SER A 5 -14.01 32.97 13.52
CA SER A 5 -13.12 32.69 12.38
C SER A 5 -11.93 31.81 12.75
N LEU A 6 -11.43 31.92 13.99
CA LEU A 6 -10.31 31.11 14.48
C LEU A 6 -10.71 29.63 14.64
N ILE A 7 -11.93 29.38 15.11
CA ILE A 7 -12.50 28.04 15.26
C ILE A 7 -12.70 27.38 13.89
N ILE A 8 -13.21 28.12 12.90
CA ILE A 8 -13.41 27.60 11.52
C ILE A 8 -12.07 27.22 10.87
N ILE A 9 -11.03 28.03 11.06
CA ILE A 9 -9.67 27.70 10.61
C ILE A 9 -9.16 26.44 11.32
N LEU A 10 -9.32 26.33 12.64
CA LEU A 10 -8.84 25.18 13.43
C LEU A 10 -9.54 23.86 13.06
N LEU A 11 -10.84 23.89 12.78
CA LEU A 11 -11.58 22.71 12.30
C LEU A 11 -11.19 22.30 10.88
N SER A 12 -10.86 23.27 10.01
CA SER A 12 -10.45 23.02 8.63
C SER A 12 -9.10 22.28 8.52
N ILE A 13 -8.19 22.51 9.47
CA ILE A 13 -6.88 21.84 9.52
C ILE A 13 -7.02 20.37 9.97
N ASN A 14 -7.94 20.09 10.91
CA ASN A 14 -8.17 18.73 11.42
C ASN A 14 -8.92 17.83 10.42
N SER A 15 -9.82 18.40 9.60
CA SER A 15 -10.58 17.63 8.61
C SER A 15 -9.75 17.22 7.37
N ASN A 16 -8.52 17.69 7.24
CA ASN A 16 -7.59 17.36 6.15
C ASN A 16 -6.41 16.48 6.60
N GLN A 17 -6.57 15.73 7.70
CA GLN A 17 -5.62 14.66 8.03
C GLN A 17 -5.69 13.57 6.96
N LYS A 18 -4.92 13.74 5.88
CA LYS A 18 -4.60 12.66 4.94
C LYS A 18 -4.06 11.51 5.77
N THR A 19 -4.68 10.35 5.66
CA THR A 19 -4.19 9.17 6.36
C THR A 19 -2.83 8.84 5.76
N ASP A 20 -1.75 8.97 6.51
CA ASP A 20 -0.40 8.62 6.03
C ASP A 20 -0.17 7.11 5.96
N LYS A 21 -1.20 6.31 6.26
CA LYS A 21 -1.12 4.85 6.37
C LYS A 21 -2.19 4.14 5.55
N LEU A 22 -1.83 2.97 5.04
CA LEU A 22 -2.77 2.03 4.43
C LEU A 22 -3.62 1.42 5.53
N ILE A 23 -4.94 1.54 5.39
CA ILE A 23 -5.90 0.99 6.34
C ILE A 23 -7.03 0.32 5.55
N GLY A 24 -7.50 -0.82 6.06
CA GLY A 24 -8.68 -1.52 5.55
C GLY A 24 -8.34 -2.80 4.79
N ARG A 25 -9.37 -3.36 4.15
CA ARG A 25 -9.30 -4.62 3.41
C ARG A 25 -9.34 -4.36 1.90
N TYR A 26 -8.55 -5.11 1.15
CA TYR A 26 -8.40 -4.96 -0.29
C TYR A 26 -8.37 -6.32 -0.95
N ASN A 27 -8.92 -6.42 -2.15
CA ASN A 27 -8.62 -7.50 -3.08
C ASN A 27 -7.23 -7.27 -3.66
N TYR A 28 -6.40 -8.30 -3.65
CA TYR A 28 -5.05 -8.32 -4.21
C TYR A 28 -5.06 -9.00 -5.58
N LEU A 29 -4.70 -8.23 -6.61
CA LEU A 29 -4.67 -8.68 -7.99
C LEU A 29 -3.26 -8.55 -8.56
N ILE A 30 -2.80 -9.58 -9.28
CA ILE A 30 -1.54 -9.57 -10.02
C ILE A 30 -1.86 -9.41 -11.51
N GLU A 31 -1.05 -8.60 -12.20
CA GLU A 31 -1.08 -8.54 -13.65
C GLU A 31 -0.33 -9.73 -14.27
N ASP A 32 -1.01 -10.46 -15.14
CA ASP A 32 -0.45 -11.52 -15.96
C ASP A 32 -0.95 -11.34 -17.39
N SER A 33 -0.03 -11.19 -18.34
CA SER A 33 -0.34 -11.11 -19.77
C SER A 33 -1.44 -10.08 -20.12
N ASN A 34 -1.36 -8.88 -19.52
CA ASN A 34 -2.35 -7.78 -19.61
C ASN A 34 -3.72 -8.02 -18.96
N THR A 35 -3.89 -9.11 -18.21
CA THR A 35 -5.08 -9.42 -17.44
C THR A 35 -4.79 -9.34 -15.94
N TYR A 36 -5.79 -9.02 -15.12
CA TYR A 36 -5.65 -9.00 -13.67
C TYR A 36 -6.32 -10.22 -13.06
N LEU A 37 -5.53 -11.01 -12.33
CA LEU A 37 -6.00 -12.20 -11.63
C LEU A 37 -6.09 -11.91 -10.14
N LEU A 38 -7.29 -12.09 -9.56
CA LEU A 38 -7.49 -12.06 -8.12
C LEU A 38 -6.73 -13.21 -7.47
N LYS A 39 -5.79 -12.89 -6.57
CA LYS A 39 -4.98 -13.87 -5.87
C LYS A 39 -5.45 -14.09 -4.44
N ASP A 40 -5.77 -13.00 -3.73
CA ASP A 40 -6.21 -13.07 -2.34
C ASP A 40 -6.87 -11.75 -1.89
N LYS A 41 -7.19 -11.66 -0.60
CA LYS A 41 -7.52 -10.44 0.11
C LYS A 41 -6.42 -10.12 1.11
N ILE A 42 -6.14 -8.83 1.28
CA ILE A 42 -5.13 -8.32 2.19
C ILE A 42 -5.75 -7.27 3.11
N THR A 43 -5.42 -7.35 4.39
CA THR A 43 -5.85 -6.40 5.41
C THR A 43 -4.65 -5.61 5.90
N PHE A 44 -4.72 -4.28 5.75
CA PHE A 44 -3.71 -3.36 6.26
C PHE A 44 -4.16 -2.79 7.61
N LYS A 45 -3.26 -2.83 8.59
CA LYS A 45 -3.45 -2.21 9.90
C LYS A 45 -2.11 -1.65 10.39
N ASP A 46 -2.05 -0.34 10.55
CA ASP A 46 -0.85 0.37 10.98
C ASP A 46 0.37 0.08 10.08
N SER A 47 1.40 -0.58 10.63
CA SER A 47 2.64 -0.91 9.93
C SER A 47 2.74 -2.38 9.54
N VAL A 48 1.61 -3.09 9.52
CA VAL A 48 1.55 -4.50 9.19
C VAL A 48 0.39 -4.80 8.25
N PHE A 49 0.55 -5.86 7.47
CA PHE A 49 -0.53 -6.42 6.68
C PHE A 49 -0.59 -7.94 6.83
N VAL A 50 -1.78 -8.48 6.61
CA VAL A 50 -2.06 -9.91 6.64
C VAL A 50 -2.94 -10.29 5.48
N PHE A 51 -2.66 -11.43 4.88
CA PHE A 51 -3.55 -12.04 3.89
C PHE A 51 -4.67 -12.79 4.59
N ASP A 52 -5.80 -12.92 3.90
CA ASP A 52 -6.88 -13.82 4.34
C ASP A 52 -6.42 -15.29 4.26
N ASN A 53 -5.52 -15.64 3.34
CA ASN A 53 -4.90 -16.96 3.30
C ASN A 53 -3.98 -17.19 4.52
N LYS A 54 -4.39 -18.13 5.39
CA LYS A 54 -3.68 -18.51 6.63
C LYS A 54 -2.25 -19.03 6.42
N TYR A 55 -1.88 -19.41 5.21
CA TYR A 55 -0.54 -19.93 4.91
C TYR A 55 0.46 -18.84 4.53
N MET A 56 0.00 -17.60 4.28
CA MET A 56 0.88 -16.49 3.96
C MET A 56 1.36 -15.78 5.23
N PRO A 57 2.63 -15.35 5.28
CA PRO A 57 3.17 -14.68 6.44
C PRO A 57 2.54 -13.29 6.62
N LYS A 58 2.58 -12.81 7.86
CA LYS A 58 2.31 -11.41 8.17
C LYS A 58 3.48 -10.56 7.66
N GLY A 59 3.18 -9.58 6.82
CA GLY A 59 4.17 -8.66 6.28
C GLY A 59 4.25 -7.34 7.04
N LYS A 60 5.28 -6.55 6.71
CA LYS A 60 5.57 -5.25 7.33
C LYS A 60 5.44 -4.12 6.32
N ILE A 61 5.05 -2.95 6.79
CA ILE A 61 4.89 -1.75 5.97
C ILE A 61 5.88 -0.70 6.44
N SER A 62 6.68 -0.19 5.51
CA SER A 62 7.57 0.95 5.72
C SER A 62 7.01 2.16 4.97
N TYR A 63 6.68 3.22 5.70
CA TYR A 63 6.11 4.44 5.15
C TYR A 63 7.21 5.48 4.90
N GLY A 64 7.69 5.57 3.66
CA GLY A 64 8.63 6.59 3.19
C GLY A 64 8.04 7.46 2.08
N ASN A 65 8.88 7.96 1.18
CA ASN A 65 8.43 8.61 -0.06
C ASN A 65 7.69 7.63 -0.98
N THR A 66 8.16 6.38 -0.95
CA THR A 66 7.48 5.20 -1.50
C THR A 66 7.14 4.30 -0.31
N ILE A 67 5.94 3.73 -0.31
CA ILE A 67 5.53 2.77 0.70
C ILE A 67 6.05 1.41 0.28
N LEU A 68 6.67 0.68 1.21
CA LEU A 68 7.21 -0.64 0.95
C LEU A 68 6.45 -1.69 1.75
N LEU A 69 6.00 -2.75 1.09
CA LEU A 69 5.46 -3.95 1.73
C LEU A 69 6.52 -5.04 1.71
N GLU A 70 7.13 -5.28 2.86
CA GLU A 70 8.14 -6.32 3.04
C GLU A 70 7.50 -7.65 3.42
N ASN A 71 8.18 -8.74 3.08
CA ASN A 71 7.74 -10.11 3.35
C ASN A 71 6.35 -10.38 2.77
N PHE A 72 6.15 -9.98 1.51
CA PHE A 72 4.83 -9.99 0.90
C PHE A 72 4.32 -11.41 0.64
N ILE A 73 5.01 -12.21 -0.16
CA ILE A 73 4.71 -13.65 -0.30
C ILE A 73 5.86 -14.49 0.27
N ASN A 74 7.08 -13.99 0.11
CA ASN A 74 8.30 -14.52 0.69
C ASN A 74 9.18 -13.34 1.14
N THR A 75 10.36 -13.63 1.70
CA THR A 75 11.27 -12.63 2.25
C THR A 75 11.95 -11.76 1.19
N ASP A 76 12.07 -12.28 -0.03
CA ASP A 76 12.80 -11.66 -1.14
C ASP A 76 11.91 -10.73 -1.97
N LEU A 77 10.61 -11.02 -2.04
CA LEU A 77 9.62 -10.22 -2.74
C LEU A 77 9.20 -9.02 -1.91
N ILE A 78 9.38 -7.83 -2.48
CA ILE A 78 8.96 -6.56 -1.90
C ILE A 78 8.06 -5.80 -2.87
N ILE A 79 7.01 -5.20 -2.32
CA ILE A 79 6.08 -4.38 -3.10
C ILE A 79 6.36 -2.91 -2.84
N SER A 80 6.35 -2.10 -3.89
CA SER A 80 6.37 -0.65 -3.79
C SER A 80 5.03 -0.04 -4.20
N ILE A 81 4.56 0.92 -3.41
CA ILE A 81 3.34 1.69 -3.65
C ILE A 81 3.69 3.19 -3.60
N PRO A 82 3.40 3.96 -4.66
CA PRO A 82 3.54 5.41 -4.63
C PRO A 82 2.67 6.02 -3.52
N LYS A 83 3.22 6.94 -2.72
CA LYS A 83 2.54 7.50 -1.54
C LYS A 83 1.22 8.23 -1.87
N ASP A 84 1.11 8.80 -3.06
CA ASP A 84 -0.10 9.49 -3.54
C ASP A 84 -1.30 8.54 -3.72
N GLN A 85 -1.08 7.22 -3.72
CA GLN A 85 -2.13 6.22 -3.93
C GLN A 85 -2.88 5.86 -2.64
N ILE A 86 -2.37 6.17 -1.43
CA ILE A 86 -2.94 5.69 -0.14
C ILE A 86 -4.45 5.95 -0.02
N ALA A 87 -4.91 7.11 -0.47
CA ALA A 87 -6.30 7.53 -0.35
C ALA A 87 -7.22 6.96 -1.45
N LYS A 88 -6.66 6.27 -2.46
CA LYS A 88 -7.43 5.77 -3.60
C LYS A 88 -8.08 4.43 -3.27
N ASP A 89 -9.25 4.18 -3.86
CA ASP A 89 -9.90 2.87 -3.77
C ASP A 89 -9.19 1.80 -4.58
N THR A 90 -8.47 2.22 -5.64
CA THR A 90 -7.59 1.34 -6.42
C THR A 90 -6.17 1.85 -6.30
N ILE A 91 -5.29 1.01 -5.76
CA ILE A 91 -3.88 1.31 -5.55
C ILE A 91 -3.08 0.47 -6.54
N LEU A 92 -2.28 1.13 -7.37
CA LEU A 92 -1.28 0.46 -8.19
C LEU A 92 -0.05 0.15 -7.34
N PHE A 93 0.55 -1.01 -7.58
CA PHE A 93 1.80 -1.38 -6.94
C PHE A 93 2.74 -2.09 -7.91
N TYR A 94 4.03 -2.09 -7.57
CA TYR A 94 5.09 -2.76 -8.32
C TYR A 94 5.81 -3.77 -7.45
N MET A 95 6.25 -4.86 -8.06
CA MET A 95 6.97 -5.94 -7.40
C MET A 95 8.45 -5.85 -7.75
N HIS A 96 9.27 -6.14 -6.75
CA HIS A 96 10.73 -6.16 -6.88
C HIS A 96 11.29 -7.39 -6.18
N ASP A 97 12.41 -7.89 -6.69
CA ASP A 97 13.16 -8.97 -6.08
C ASP A 97 14.40 -8.41 -5.38
N LYS A 98 14.50 -8.57 -4.06
CA LYS A 98 15.65 -8.14 -3.26
C LYS A 98 16.96 -8.81 -3.67
N GLN A 99 16.90 -9.97 -4.30
CA GLN A 99 18.08 -10.71 -4.77
C GLN A 99 18.53 -10.29 -6.18
N SER A 100 17.87 -9.28 -6.78
CA SER A 100 18.27 -8.72 -8.07
C SER A 100 19.74 -8.30 -8.07
N SER A 101 20.44 -8.56 -9.17
CA SER A 101 21.83 -8.14 -9.37
C SER A 101 21.99 -6.64 -9.66
N ALA A 102 20.90 -5.89 -9.75
CA ALA A 102 20.93 -4.45 -9.91
C ALA A 102 21.52 -3.77 -8.66
N ALA A 103 22.19 -2.63 -8.86
CA ALA A 103 22.76 -1.85 -7.76
C ALA A 103 21.70 -1.38 -6.74
N ASN A 104 20.47 -1.13 -7.21
CA ASN A 104 19.29 -0.91 -6.39
C ASN A 104 18.15 -1.77 -6.92
N TYR A 105 17.70 -2.73 -6.12
CA TYR A 105 16.65 -3.67 -6.51
C TYR A 105 15.29 -2.99 -6.78
N LEU A 106 15.04 -1.82 -6.19
CA LEU A 106 13.79 -1.06 -6.40
C LEU A 106 13.69 -0.47 -7.82
N ASP A 107 14.79 -0.38 -8.55
CA ASP A 107 14.81 0.15 -9.91
C ASP A 107 14.36 -0.90 -10.95
N VAL A 108 14.33 -2.19 -10.56
CA VAL A 108 13.90 -3.29 -11.42
C VAL A 108 12.50 -3.74 -11.03
N VAL A 109 11.55 -3.57 -11.93
CA VAL A 109 10.17 -4.05 -11.76
C VAL A 109 10.06 -5.47 -12.34
N THR A 110 9.80 -6.45 -11.48
CA THR A 110 9.60 -7.86 -11.88
C THR A 110 8.13 -8.21 -12.09
N GLY A 111 7.23 -7.35 -11.62
CA GLY A 111 5.79 -7.52 -11.76
C GLY A 111 5.03 -6.30 -11.29
N LYS A 112 3.72 -6.28 -11.51
CA LYS A 112 2.83 -5.20 -11.07
C LYS A 112 1.44 -5.73 -10.77
N GLY A 113 0.65 -4.95 -10.07
CA GLY A 113 -0.71 -5.34 -9.73
C GLY A 113 -1.51 -4.22 -9.10
N LYS A 114 -2.67 -4.61 -8.55
CA LYS A 114 -3.65 -3.69 -7.99
C LYS A 114 -4.18 -4.17 -6.65
N LEU A 115 -4.38 -3.23 -5.74
CA LEU A 115 -5.20 -3.42 -4.55
C LEU A 115 -6.52 -2.68 -4.74
N ILE A 116 -7.64 -3.38 -4.66
CA ILE A 116 -8.98 -2.79 -4.80
C ILE A 116 -9.68 -2.86 -3.45
N ARG A 117 -9.98 -1.70 -2.86
CA ARG A 117 -10.62 -1.58 -1.55
C ARG A 117 -11.94 -2.34 -1.53
N ILE A 118 -12.15 -3.12 -0.47
CA ILE A 118 -13.42 -3.80 -0.18
C ILE A 118 -14.20 -2.85 0.74
N LYS A 119 -15.41 -2.46 0.30
CA LYS A 119 -16.32 -1.62 1.07
C LYS A 119 -17.03 -2.43 2.16
#